data_AF-A0A3P9BWR6-F1
#
_entry.id   AF-A0A3P9BWR6-F1
#
_cell.length_a   1.000
_cell.length_b   1.000
_cell.length_c   1.000
_cell.angle_alpha   90.00
_cell.angle_beta   90.00
_cell.angle_gamma   90.00
#
_symmetry.space_group_name_H-M   'P 1'
#
loop_
_entity.id
_entity.type
_entity.pdbx_description
1 polymer ?
#
loop_
_entity_poly.entity_id
_entity_poly.type
_entity_poly.pdbx_seq_one_letter_code
_entity_poly.pdbx_strand_id
1 'polypeptide(L)'
;MFSKKKPLNPQCNEYLPSMENKALRHTQTNSRSLLSRDKTLEGVKRKVDYKELKGKDLSTAELAKKIEQLEVNLAERERQLLEKELLVDQVTRLSKPLSEQADNCQEDRLSLAKKLNELRTNIINTNHRMMAISAELSMKQAAALSLQQQIKEKELQMDKSQRRLEQGLSPYPEKEEEWRKMLQDKKRRQRDKEEKERLAEKEWRQLPNGEYTTAEARPNAYIPLNAQLPLPKPYGAQAPFKPSQPGTNMRHFRKPELKSIEI
;
A
#
# COMPACT_ATOMS: atom_id res chain seq x y z
N MET A 1 -19.38 -47.33 7.37
CA MET A 1 -18.31 -48.36 7.46
C MET A 1 -17.09 -47.65 8.01
N PHE A 2 -16.50 -47.89 9.17
CA PHE A 2 -16.20 -49.11 9.94
C PHE A 2 -16.29 -48.80 11.44
N SER A 3 -17.00 -49.62 12.22
CA SER A 3 -17.03 -49.51 13.68
C SER A 3 -16.02 -50.51 14.27
N LYS A 4 -14.94 -50.01 14.86
CA LYS A 4 -13.95 -50.85 15.57
C LYS A 4 -14.54 -51.27 16.92
N LYS A 5 -15.01 -52.52 17.00
CA LYS A 5 -15.32 -53.20 18.26
C LYS A 5 -14.03 -53.34 19.09
N LYS A 6 -14.00 -52.80 20.30
CA LYS A 6 -13.00 -53.16 21.32
C LYS A 6 -13.37 -54.52 21.92
N PRO A 7 -12.41 -55.41 22.21
CA PRO A 7 -12.70 -56.71 22.79
C PRO A 7 -13.05 -56.59 24.27
N LEU A 8 -14.03 -57.40 24.69
CA LEU A 8 -14.35 -57.73 26.07
C LEU A 8 -13.12 -58.39 26.72
N ASN A 9 -12.71 -57.90 27.89
CA ASN A 9 -11.66 -58.49 28.71
C ASN A 9 -12.17 -59.78 29.40
N PRO A 10 -11.59 -60.97 29.18
CA PRO A 10 -11.98 -62.20 29.86
C PRO A 10 -11.07 -62.40 31.07
N GLN A 11 -11.36 -61.74 32.19
CA GLN A 11 -10.51 -61.85 33.40
C GLN A 11 -11.25 -62.11 34.71
N CYS A 12 -12.52 -62.49 34.67
CA CYS A 12 -13.30 -62.73 35.88
C CYS A 12 -13.50 -64.20 36.27
N ASN A 13 -12.92 -65.19 35.57
CA ASN A 13 -13.16 -66.61 35.87
C ASN A 13 -11.96 -67.42 36.40
N GLU A 14 -10.81 -66.79 36.69
CA GLU A 14 -9.66 -67.50 37.29
C GLU A 14 -9.46 -67.26 38.79
N TYR A 15 -10.25 -66.37 39.41
CA TYR A 15 -9.99 -65.94 40.79
C TYR A 15 -10.70 -66.77 41.89
N LEU A 16 -11.71 -67.58 41.56
CA LEU A 16 -12.46 -68.35 42.55
C LEU A 16 -11.67 -69.54 43.15
N PRO A 17 -10.92 -70.36 42.39
CA PRO A 17 -10.13 -71.47 42.96
C PRO A 17 -8.90 -71.01 43.78
N SER A 18 -8.48 -69.75 43.64
CA SER A 18 -7.33 -69.17 44.37
C SER A 18 -7.67 -68.85 45.83
N MET A 19 -8.91 -68.48 46.10
CA MET A 19 -9.36 -68.01 47.42
C MET A 19 -9.56 -69.19 48.39
N GLU A 20 -10.17 -70.29 47.94
CA GLU A 20 -10.34 -71.51 48.76
C GLU A 20 -9.01 -72.16 49.13
N ASN A 21 -8.06 -72.23 48.19
CA ASN A 21 -6.73 -72.77 48.44
C ASN A 21 -5.86 -71.88 49.34
N LYS A 22 -6.09 -70.56 49.35
CA LYS A 22 -5.43 -69.63 50.28
C LYS A 22 -6.03 -69.72 51.69
N ALA A 23 -7.36 -69.87 51.81
CA ALA A 23 -8.02 -70.08 53.10
C ALA A 23 -7.56 -71.37 53.80
N LEU A 24 -7.43 -72.48 53.05
CA LEU A 24 -6.97 -73.77 53.61
C LEU A 24 -5.49 -73.77 54.02
N ARG A 25 -4.63 -73.02 53.31
CA ARG A 25 -3.21 -72.86 53.68
C ARG A 25 -3.04 -71.94 54.88
N HIS A 26 -3.86 -70.91 55.02
CA HIS A 26 -3.84 -70.01 56.18
C HIS A 26 -4.33 -70.71 57.47
N THR A 27 -5.32 -71.60 57.41
CA THR A 27 -5.77 -72.36 58.59
C THR A 27 -4.75 -73.42 59.05
N GLN A 28 -4.04 -74.09 58.12
CA GLN A 28 -2.98 -75.04 58.45
C GLN A 28 -1.68 -74.39 58.95
N THR A 29 -1.35 -73.18 58.50
CA THR A 29 -0.18 -72.44 58.99
C THR A 29 -0.41 -71.80 60.36
N ASN A 30 -1.63 -71.32 60.65
CA ASN A 30 -1.98 -70.82 61.98
C ASN A 30 -2.01 -71.91 63.05
N SER A 31 -2.52 -73.11 62.76
CA SER A 31 -2.54 -74.22 63.73
C SER A 31 -1.13 -74.71 64.07
N ARG A 32 -0.23 -74.77 63.09
CA ARG A 32 1.18 -75.13 63.31
C ARG A 32 1.96 -74.05 64.06
N SER A 33 1.66 -72.78 63.81
CA SER A 33 2.26 -71.62 64.51
C SER A 33 1.86 -71.53 65.99
N LEU A 34 0.60 -71.84 66.32
CA LEU A 34 0.11 -71.84 67.71
C LEU A 34 0.74 -72.98 68.53
N LEU A 35 0.83 -74.19 67.98
CA LEU A 35 1.50 -75.33 68.63
C LEU A 35 3.02 -75.13 68.83
N SER A 36 3.67 -74.34 67.98
CA SER A 36 5.08 -73.97 68.14
C SER A 36 5.30 -72.85 69.15
N ARG A 37 4.35 -71.91 69.31
CA ARG A 37 4.41 -70.83 70.32
C ARG A 37 4.28 -71.37 71.74
N ASP A 38 3.40 -72.34 71.98
CA ASP A 38 3.20 -72.93 73.32
C ASP A 38 4.47 -73.67 73.81
N LYS A 39 5.18 -74.38 72.92
CA LYS A 39 6.44 -75.06 73.26
C LYS A 39 7.62 -74.11 73.56
N THR A 40 7.58 -72.87 73.08
CA THR A 40 8.63 -71.87 73.33
C THR A 40 8.39 -71.00 74.57
N LEU A 41 7.19 -71.03 75.16
CA LEU A 41 6.85 -70.24 76.35
C LEU A 41 7.25 -70.90 77.68
N GLU A 42 7.54 -72.21 77.69
CA GLU A 42 8.05 -72.91 78.89
C GLU A 42 9.51 -72.53 79.26
N GLY A 43 10.26 -71.88 78.35
CA GLY A 43 11.70 -71.62 78.52
C GLY A 43 12.12 -70.18 78.89
N VAL A 44 11.20 -69.21 79.00
CA VAL A 44 11.57 -67.78 79.16
C VAL A 44 11.02 -67.20 80.46
N LYS A 45 11.65 -67.54 81.59
CA LYS A 45 11.51 -66.82 82.87
C LYS A 45 12.61 -65.75 83.00
N ARG A 46 12.72 -64.83 82.05
CA ARG A 46 13.60 -63.65 82.16
C ARG A 46 12.73 -62.41 82.34
N LYS A 47 12.96 -61.67 83.42
CA LYS A 47 12.32 -60.37 83.67
C LYS A 47 12.94 -59.34 82.71
N VAL A 48 12.27 -59.10 81.60
CA VAL A 48 12.58 -58.00 80.68
C VAL A 48 11.66 -56.84 81.08
N ASP A 49 12.20 -55.65 81.31
CA ASP A 49 11.40 -54.45 81.56
C ASP A 49 10.68 -54.03 80.28
N TYR A 50 9.40 -54.40 80.17
CA TYR A 50 8.52 -53.96 79.09
C TYR A 50 7.74 -52.72 79.53
N LYS A 51 7.63 -51.74 78.63
CA LYS A 51 6.75 -50.58 78.80
C LYS A 51 5.33 -51.05 78.52
N GLU A 52 4.52 -51.22 79.56
CA GLU A 52 3.10 -51.56 79.40
C GLU A 52 2.43 -50.53 78.50
N LEU A 53 2.12 -50.93 77.27
CA LEU A 53 1.29 -50.16 76.37
C LEU A 53 -0.10 -50.14 76.98
N LYS A 54 -0.55 -48.95 77.41
CA LYS A 54 -1.88 -48.79 77.96
C LYS A 54 -2.91 -49.03 76.85
N GLY A 55 -3.54 -50.19 76.91
CA GLY A 55 -4.65 -50.62 76.08
C GLY A 55 -5.28 -51.85 76.73
N LYS A 56 -6.59 -51.99 76.65
CA LYS A 56 -7.25 -53.25 77.01
C LYS A 56 -7.24 -54.13 75.77
N ASP A 57 -6.74 -55.35 75.91
CA ASP A 57 -6.94 -56.37 74.88
C ASP A 57 -8.42 -56.69 74.83
N LEU A 58 -9.04 -56.31 73.71
CA LEU A 58 -10.45 -56.56 73.49
C LEU A 58 -10.68 -58.06 73.56
N SER A 59 -11.70 -58.47 74.32
CA SER A 59 -12.10 -59.88 74.38
C SER A 59 -12.42 -60.37 72.96
N THR A 60 -12.19 -61.66 72.69
CA THR A 60 -12.53 -62.26 71.38
C THR A 60 -13.98 -61.97 70.98
N ALA A 61 -14.89 -61.88 71.96
CA ALA A 61 -16.28 -61.48 71.75
C ALA A 61 -16.46 -59.99 71.37
N GLU A 62 -15.64 -59.08 71.92
CA GLU A 62 -15.67 -57.66 71.57
C GLU A 62 -15.07 -57.41 70.17
N LEU A 63 -14.02 -58.17 69.82
CA LEU A 63 -13.44 -58.16 68.49
C LEU A 63 -14.45 -58.66 67.44
N ALA A 64 -15.16 -59.75 67.73
CA ALA A 64 -16.21 -60.29 66.88
C ALA A 64 -17.34 -59.29 66.64
N LYS A 65 -17.83 -58.62 67.70
CA LYS A 65 -18.83 -57.55 67.57
C LYS A 65 -18.36 -56.39 66.70
N LYS A 66 -17.07 -56.02 66.80
CA LYS A 66 -16.50 -54.94 65.98
C LYS A 66 -16.33 -55.34 64.52
N ILE A 67 -16.01 -56.61 64.25
CA ILE A 67 -15.99 -57.17 62.89
C ILE A 67 -17.39 -57.13 62.28
N GLU A 68 -18.40 -57.62 62.99
CA GLU A 68 -19.80 -57.60 62.55
C GLU A 68 -20.28 -56.16 62.25
N GLN A 69 -19.93 -55.19 63.11
CA GLN A 69 -20.23 -53.78 62.86
C GLN A 69 -19.56 -53.24 61.60
N LEU A 70 -18.31 -53.64 61.33
CA LEU A 70 -17.58 -53.23 60.14
C LEU A 70 -18.16 -53.87 58.87
N GLU A 71 -18.60 -55.13 58.94
CA GLU A 71 -19.28 -55.82 57.84
C GLU A 71 -20.59 -55.15 57.47
N VAL A 72 -21.41 -54.77 58.46
CA VAL A 72 -22.65 -54.00 58.24
C VAL A 72 -22.34 -52.64 57.60
N ASN A 73 -21.34 -51.93 58.10
CA ASN A 73 -20.94 -50.64 57.54
C ASN A 73 -20.42 -50.79 56.10
N LEU A 74 -19.66 -51.85 55.81
CA LEU A 74 -19.13 -52.12 54.48
C LEU A 74 -20.26 -52.43 53.50
N ALA A 75 -21.21 -53.29 53.88
CA ALA A 75 -22.39 -53.59 53.07
C ALA A 75 -23.24 -52.33 52.79
N GLU A 76 -23.37 -51.43 53.77
CA GLU A 76 -24.06 -50.16 53.56
C GLU A 76 -23.32 -49.26 52.57
N ARG A 77 -21.97 -49.17 52.65
CA ARG A 77 -21.17 -48.40 51.69
C ARG A 77 -21.23 -48.99 50.27
N GLU A 78 -21.19 -50.31 50.13
CA GLU A 78 -21.32 -50.99 48.84
C GLU A 78 -22.67 -50.70 48.18
N ARG A 79 -23.76 -50.75 48.96
CA ARG A 79 -25.09 -50.37 48.48
C ARG A 79 -25.13 -48.91 48.03
N GLN A 80 -24.56 -47.99 48.81
CA GLN A 80 -24.49 -46.57 48.44
C GLN A 80 -23.67 -46.35 47.16
N LEU A 81 -22.58 -47.10 46.99
CA LEU A 81 -21.74 -47.02 45.80
C LEU A 81 -22.50 -47.46 44.55
N LEU A 82 -23.21 -48.59 44.60
CA LEU A 82 -24.05 -49.07 43.50
C LEU A 82 -25.14 -48.06 43.12
N GLU A 83 -25.76 -47.42 44.11
CA GLU A 83 -26.75 -46.36 43.85
C GLU A 83 -26.12 -45.17 43.11
N LYS A 84 -24.92 -44.74 43.53
CA LYS A 84 -24.19 -43.65 42.86
C LYS A 84 -23.76 -44.01 41.45
N GLU A 85 -23.29 -45.23 41.21
CA GLU A 85 -22.95 -45.71 39.87
C GLU A 85 -24.16 -45.65 38.93
N LEU A 86 -25.32 -46.14 39.39
CA LEU A 86 -26.55 -46.12 38.60
C LEU A 86 -27.00 -44.68 38.28
N LEU A 87 -26.83 -43.75 39.24
CA LEU A 87 -27.07 -42.33 39.01
C LEU A 87 -26.10 -41.72 37.99
N VAL A 88 -24.80 -42.06 38.06
CA VAL A 88 -23.81 -41.59 37.07
C VAL A 88 -24.16 -42.12 35.69
N ASP A 89 -24.55 -43.38 35.55
CA ASP A 89 -24.98 -43.96 34.28
C ASP A 89 -26.20 -43.25 33.71
N GLN A 90 -27.19 -42.95 34.57
CA GLN A 90 -28.38 -42.22 34.15
C GLN A 90 -28.06 -40.79 33.71
N VAL A 91 -27.27 -40.05 34.51
CA VAL A 91 -26.85 -38.69 34.17
C VAL A 91 -26.04 -38.69 32.88
N THR A 92 -25.14 -39.66 32.70
CA THR A 92 -24.31 -39.80 31.50
C THR A 92 -25.15 -40.12 30.27
N ARG A 93 -26.17 -40.99 30.40
CA ARG A 93 -27.09 -41.31 29.32
C ARG A 93 -27.88 -40.09 28.86
N LEU A 94 -28.25 -39.21 29.80
CA LEU A 94 -29.01 -38.00 29.50
C LEU A 94 -28.09 -36.87 29.00
N SER A 95 -26.89 -36.71 29.55
CA SER A 95 -25.99 -35.58 29.25
C SER A 95 -25.27 -35.73 27.91
N LYS A 96 -24.87 -36.94 27.51
CA LYS A 96 -24.19 -37.20 26.24
C LYS A 96 -24.94 -36.67 25.01
N PRO A 97 -26.22 -37.02 24.77
CA PRO A 97 -26.93 -36.50 23.60
C PRO A 97 -27.13 -34.98 23.66
N LEU A 98 -27.29 -34.38 24.85
CA LEU A 98 -27.34 -32.93 24.98
C LEU A 98 -25.99 -32.28 24.63
N SER A 99 -24.87 -32.89 25.03
CA SER A 99 -23.53 -32.41 24.66
C SER A 99 -23.31 -32.50 23.16
N GLU A 100 -23.63 -33.63 22.54
CA GLU A 100 -23.52 -33.82 21.08
C GLU A 100 -24.41 -32.83 20.32
N GLN A 101 -25.62 -32.56 20.81
CA GLN A 101 -26.50 -31.55 20.25
C GLN A 101 -25.89 -30.14 20.37
N ALA A 102 -25.32 -29.80 21.52
CA ALA A 102 -24.68 -28.51 21.73
C ALA A 102 -23.47 -28.32 20.80
N ASP A 103 -22.65 -29.35 20.62
CA ASP A 103 -21.50 -29.35 19.71
C ASP A 103 -21.94 -29.17 18.25
N ASN A 104 -22.98 -29.90 17.82
CA ASN A 104 -23.54 -29.76 16.47
C ASN A 104 -24.10 -28.35 16.24
N CYS A 105 -24.86 -27.79 17.20
CA CYS A 105 -25.36 -26.43 17.11
C CYS A 105 -24.23 -25.39 17.07
N GLN A 106 -23.13 -25.63 17.79
CA GLN A 106 -21.95 -24.78 17.75
C GLN A 106 -21.28 -24.82 16.36
N GLU A 107 -21.13 -26.00 15.76
CA GLU A 107 -20.57 -26.14 14.42
C GLU A 107 -21.46 -25.48 13.36
N ASP A 108 -22.78 -25.65 13.44
CA ASP A 108 -23.75 -24.99 12.57
C ASP A 108 -23.62 -23.46 12.66
N ARG A 109 -23.54 -22.93 13.88
CA ARG A 109 -23.35 -21.48 14.13
C ARG A 109 -22.04 -20.98 13.53
N LEU A 110 -20.94 -21.73 13.68
CA LEU A 110 -19.65 -21.38 13.10
C LEU A 110 -19.69 -21.40 11.58
N SER A 111 -20.33 -22.42 10.98
CA SER A 111 -20.50 -22.52 9.53
C SER A 111 -21.32 -21.36 8.96
N LEU A 112 -22.38 -20.95 9.67
CA LEU A 112 -23.22 -19.82 9.30
C LEU A 112 -22.44 -18.51 9.41
N ALA A 113 -21.65 -18.32 10.47
CA ALA A 113 -20.81 -17.14 10.64
C ALA A 113 -19.76 -17.01 9.52
N LYS A 114 -19.16 -18.12 9.09
CA LYS A 114 -18.23 -18.15 7.94
C LYS A 114 -18.92 -17.70 6.65
N LYS A 115 -20.09 -18.29 6.34
CA LYS A 115 -20.90 -17.91 5.17
C LYS A 115 -21.30 -16.44 5.19
N LEU A 116 -21.68 -15.91 6.37
CA LEU A 116 -22.01 -14.49 6.52
C LEU A 116 -20.80 -13.59 6.21
N ASN A 117 -19.62 -13.96 6.71
CA ASN A 117 -18.39 -13.22 6.44
C ASN A 117 -18.02 -13.25 4.96
N GLU A 118 -18.14 -14.40 4.30
CA GLU A 118 -17.94 -14.53 2.86
C GLU A 118 -18.91 -13.64 2.07
N LEU A 119 -20.21 -13.67 2.40
CA LEU A 119 -21.21 -12.80 1.77
C LEU A 119 -20.88 -11.31 1.99
N ARG A 120 -20.45 -10.93 3.19
CA ARG A 120 -20.01 -9.57 3.49
C ARG A 120 -18.83 -9.17 2.61
N THR A 121 -17.81 -10.02 2.47
CA THR A 121 -16.67 -9.74 1.59
C THR A 121 -17.09 -9.63 0.13
N ASN A 122 -18.02 -10.48 -0.33
CA ASN A 122 -18.54 -10.44 -1.69
C ASN A 122 -19.29 -9.14 -1.97
N ILE A 123 -20.13 -8.67 -1.03
CA ILE A 123 -20.84 -7.39 -1.14
C ILE A 123 -19.85 -6.21 -1.22
N ILE A 124 -18.82 -6.20 -0.38
CA ILE A 124 -17.80 -5.14 -0.41
C ILE A 124 -17.08 -5.15 -1.77
N ASN A 125 -16.71 -6.33 -2.28
CA ASN A 125 -16.02 -6.47 -3.57
C ASN A 125 -16.91 -6.05 -4.75
N THR A 126 -18.19 -6.44 -4.76
CA THR A 126 -19.12 -6.02 -5.81
C THR A 126 -19.38 -4.53 -5.77
N ASN A 127 -19.47 -3.92 -4.59
CA ASN A 127 -19.58 -2.47 -4.43
C ASN A 127 -18.34 -1.75 -4.97
N HIS A 128 -17.12 -2.20 -4.66
CA HIS A 128 -15.91 -1.62 -5.24
C HIS A 128 -15.88 -1.74 -6.77
N ARG A 129 -16.27 -2.89 -7.33
CA ARG A 129 -16.37 -3.07 -8.77
C ARG A 129 -17.41 -2.13 -9.39
N MET A 130 -18.55 -1.95 -8.73
CA MET A 130 -19.60 -1.02 -9.17
C MET A 130 -19.10 0.42 -9.15
N MET A 131 -18.38 0.84 -8.11
CA MET A 131 -17.75 2.16 -8.03
C MET A 131 -16.74 2.37 -9.16
N ALA A 132 -15.89 1.38 -9.44
CA ALA A 132 -14.92 1.46 -10.54
C ALA A 132 -15.60 1.62 -11.90
N ILE A 133 -16.61 0.80 -12.19
CA ILE A 133 -17.39 0.90 -13.44
C ILE A 133 -18.12 2.25 -13.52
N SER A 134 -18.69 2.73 -12.41
CA SER A 134 -19.36 4.03 -12.37
C SER A 134 -18.38 5.19 -12.65
N ALA A 135 -17.15 5.11 -12.13
CA ALA A 135 -16.12 6.11 -12.39
C ALA A 135 -15.66 6.06 -13.86
N GLU A 136 -15.45 4.86 -14.41
CA GLU A 136 -15.13 4.69 -15.83
C GLU A 136 -16.23 5.28 -16.72
N LEU A 137 -17.50 4.95 -16.45
CA LEU A 137 -18.63 5.48 -17.19
C LEU A 137 -18.66 7.01 -17.15
N SER A 138 -18.47 7.62 -15.97
CA SER A 138 -18.41 9.08 -15.83
C SER A 138 -17.28 9.70 -16.66
N MET A 139 -16.10 9.07 -16.71
CA MET A 139 -15.00 9.53 -17.55
C MET A 139 -15.35 9.43 -19.05
N LYS A 140 -15.97 8.33 -19.48
CA LYS A 140 -16.39 8.15 -20.88
C LYS A 140 -17.48 9.15 -21.25
N GLN A 141 -18.45 9.41 -20.36
CA GLN A 141 -19.48 10.42 -20.55
C GLN A 141 -18.88 11.83 -20.69
N ALA A 142 -17.94 12.20 -19.82
CA ALA A 142 -17.25 13.49 -19.91
C ALA A 142 -16.47 13.62 -21.24
N ALA A 143 -15.79 12.55 -21.68
CA ALA A 143 -15.10 12.53 -22.96
C ALA A 143 -16.07 12.68 -24.14
N ALA A 144 -17.20 11.97 -24.13
CA ALA A 144 -18.23 12.08 -25.16
C ALA A 144 -18.81 13.50 -25.26
N LEU A 145 -19.08 14.16 -24.12
CA LEU A 145 -19.56 15.54 -24.09
C LEU A 145 -18.51 16.52 -24.64
N SER A 146 -17.23 16.35 -24.28
CA SER A 146 -16.13 17.16 -24.82
C SER A 146 -16.01 17.02 -26.34
N LEU A 147 -16.09 15.79 -26.86
CA LEU A 147 -16.08 15.55 -28.31
C LEU A 147 -17.31 16.15 -29.00
N GLN A 148 -18.50 16.03 -28.39
CA GLN A 148 -19.71 16.66 -28.92
C GLN A 148 -19.59 18.19 -28.96
N GLN A 149 -18.97 18.80 -27.96
CA GLN A 149 -18.68 20.24 -27.96
C GLN A 149 -17.70 20.62 -29.07
N GLN A 150 -16.64 19.83 -29.28
CA GLN A 150 -15.69 20.07 -30.37
C GLN A 150 -16.35 19.97 -31.74
N ILE A 151 -17.21 18.96 -31.95
CA ILE A 151 -18.00 18.83 -33.19
C ILE A 151 -18.83 20.08 -33.44
N LYS A 152 -19.62 20.52 -32.44
CA LYS A 152 -20.44 21.75 -32.56
C LYS A 152 -19.61 22.99 -32.86
N GLU A 153 -18.45 23.14 -32.22
CA GLU A 153 -17.55 24.26 -32.51
C GLU A 153 -17.03 24.19 -33.95
N LYS A 154 -16.62 23.01 -34.41
CA LYS A 154 -16.16 22.83 -35.81
C LYS A 154 -17.28 23.06 -36.81
N GLU A 155 -18.49 22.60 -36.55
CA GLU A 155 -19.68 22.88 -37.36
C GLU A 155 -19.91 24.39 -37.46
N LEU A 156 -19.88 25.11 -36.33
CA LEU A 156 -20.02 26.56 -36.33
C LEU A 156 -18.90 27.26 -37.13
N GLN A 157 -17.66 26.79 -37.03
CA GLN A 157 -16.55 27.32 -37.82
C GLN A 157 -16.75 27.05 -39.32
N MET A 158 -17.24 25.87 -39.69
CA MET A 158 -17.58 25.52 -41.06
C MET A 158 -18.70 26.41 -41.60
N ASP A 159 -19.77 26.61 -40.84
CA ASP A 159 -20.88 27.49 -41.21
C ASP A 159 -20.42 28.94 -41.43
N LYS A 160 -19.58 29.47 -40.54
CA LYS A 160 -18.97 30.80 -40.70
C LYS A 160 -18.12 30.88 -41.96
N SER A 161 -17.31 29.86 -42.21
CA SER A 161 -16.43 29.79 -43.39
C SER A 161 -17.25 29.74 -44.68
N GLN A 162 -18.31 28.95 -44.69
CA GLN A 162 -19.26 28.80 -45.79
C GLN A 162 -19.96 30.13 -46.11
N ARG A 163 -20.50 30.82 -45.10
CA ARG A 163 -21.14 32.14 -45.30
C ARG A 163 -20.18 33.18 -45.87
N ARG A 164 -18.90 33.16 -45.48
CA ARG A 164 -17.90 34.08 -46.06
C ARG A 164 -17.59 33.74 -47.50
N LEU A 165 -17.48 32.45 -47.81
CA LEU A 165 -17.28 31.99 -49.17
C LEU A 165 -18.45 32.43 -50.08
N GLU A 166 -19.69 32.32 -49.59
CA GLU A 166 -20.89 32.82 -50.28
C GLU A 166 -20.86 34.34 -50.51
N GLN A 167 -20.21 35.08 -49.62
CA GLN A 167 -19.96 36.52 -49.75
C GLN A 167 -18.73 36.85 -50.63
N GLY A 168 -18.05 35.84 -51.18
CA GLY A 168 -16.82 36.01 -51.98
C GLY A 168 -15.58 36.40 -51.18
N LEU A 169 -15.64 36.31 -49.85
CA LEU A 169 -14.51 36.55 -48.94
C LEU A 169 -13.73 35.25 -48.67
N SER A 170 -12.51 35.37 -48.16
CA SER A 170 -11.72 34.18 -47.81
C SER A 170 -12.39 33.42 -46.65
N PRO A 171 -12.53 32.08 -46.75
CA PRO A 171 -13.00 31.24 -45.65
C PRO A 171 -12.19 31.43 -44.37
N TYR A 172 -10.87 31.62 -44.51
CA TYR A 172 -9.96 31.83 -43.38
C TYR A 172 -9.57 33.31 -43.24
N PRO A 173 -9.95 33.98 -42.14
CA PRO A 173 -9.69 35.40 -41.95
C PRO A 173 -8.20 35.69 -41.71
N GLU A 174 -7.51 34.75 -41.05
CA GLU A 174 -6.08 34.85 -40.76
C GLU A 174 -5.26 34.94 -42.05
N LYS A 175 -5.69 34.24 -43.11
CA LYS A 175 -5.04 34.33 -44.42
C LYS A 175 -5.22 35.70 -45.08
N GLU A 176 -6.33 36.38 -44.85
CA GLU A 176 -6.49 37.76 -45.29
C GLU A 176 -5.60 38.72 -44.51
N GLU A 177 -5.40 38.49 -43.21
CA GLU A 177 -4.49 39.28 -42.39
C GLU A 177 -3.03 39.09 -42.78
N GLU A 178 -2.59 37.85 -43.02
CA GLU A 178 -1.27 37.53 -43.57
C GLU A 178 -1.06 38.23 -44.91
N TRP A 179 -2.07 38.21 -45.79
CA TRP A 179 -2.02 38.93 -47.07
C TRP A 179 -1.88 40.44 -46.89
N ARG A 180 -2.65 41.03 -45.96
CA ARG A 180 -2.54 42.46 -45.61
C ARG A 180 -1.14 42.81 -45.10
N LYS A 181 -0.55 41.99 -44.22
CA LYS A 181 0.82 42.16 -43.72
C LYS A 181 1.84 42.08 -44.86
N MET A 182 1.74 41.08 -45.72
CA MET A 182 2.59 40.92 -46.89
C MET A 182 2.54 42.13 -47.83
N LEU A 183 1.35 42.67 -48.06
CA LEU A 183 1.17 43.85 -48.92
C LEU A 183 1.80 45.10 -48.30
N GLN A 184 1.65 45.28 -46.98
CA GLN A 184 2.29 46.37 -46.24
C GLN A 184 3.82 46.26 -46.28
N ASP A 185 4.36 45.06 -46.09
CA ASP A 185 5.80 44.83 -46.13
C ASP A 185 6.36 45.03 -47.53
N LYS A 186 5.62 44.60 -48.57
CA LYS A 186 6.00 44.89 -49.97
C LYS A 186 6.07 46.39 -50.22
N LYS A 187 5.09 47.16 -49.76
CA LYS A 187 5.09 48.63 -49.86
C LYS A 187 6.25 49.25 -49.07
N ARG A 188 6.53 48.76 -47.87
CA ARG A 188 7.66 49.21 -47.04
C ARG A 188 8.98 49.00 -47.79
N ARG A 189 9.24 47.77 -48.24
CA ARG A 189 10.45 47.42 -49.00
C ARG A 189 10.59 48.25 -50.28
N GLN A 190 9.48 48.55 -50.95
CA GLN A 190 9.50 49.40 -52.13
C GLN A 190 9.92 50.83 -51.76
N ARG A 191 9.37 51.43 -50.70
CA ARG A 191 9.81 52.75 -50.23
C ARG A 191 11.27 52.76 -49.81
N ASP A 192 11.70 51.74 -49.08
CA ASP A 192 13.11 51.62 -48.65
C ASP A 192 14.03 51.50 -49.87
N LYS A 193 13.60 50.78 -50.92
CA LYS A 193 14.34 50.65 -52.19
C LYS A 193 14.38 51.98 -52.95
N GLU A 194 13.26 52.68 -53.08
CA GLU A 194 13.16 53.99 -53.73
C GLU A 194 13.98 55.06 -52.98
N GLU A 195 13.93 55.05 -51.65
CA GLU A 195 14.76 55.93 -50.82
C GLU A 195 16.24 55.63 -50.99
N LYS A 196 16.62 54.34 -50.99
CA LYS A 196 18.00 53.92 -51.25
C LYS A 196 18.46 54.31 -52.66
N GLU A 197 17.60 54.17 -53.67
CA GLU A 197 17.88 54.56 -55.04
C GLU A 197 18.02 56.08 -55.17
N ARG A 198 17.15 56.86 -54.53
CA ARG A 198 17.29 58.33 -54.43
C ARG A 198 18.55 58.75 -53.70
N LEU A 199 18.94 58.06 -52.64
CA LEU A 199 20.17 58.33 -51.91
C LEU A 199 21.38 58.00 -52.79
N ALA A 200 21.36 56.85 -53.46
CA ALA A 200 22.40 56.45 -54.40
C ALA A 200 22.55 57.46 -55.53
N GLU A 201 21.45 57.90 -56.16
CA GLU A 201 21.45 58.93 -57.22
C GLU A 201 22.06 60.26 -56.72
N LYS A 202 21.79 60.66 -55.48
CA LYS A 202 22.41 61.84 -54.86
C LYS A 202 23.88 61.62 -54.46
N GLU A 203 24.29 60.38 -54.18
CA GLU A 203 25.66 60.02 -53.87
C GLU A 203 26.55 60.01 -55.12
N TRP A 204 25.99 59.68 -56.28
CA TRP A 204 26.69 59.79 -57.56
C TRP A 204 26.96 61.25 -57.91
N ARG A 205 28.24 61.60 -58.02
CA ARG A 205 28.72 62.89 -58.53
C ARG A 205 29.40 62.70 -59.88
N GLN A 206 29.08 63.57 -60.84
CA GLN A 206 29.83 63.64 -62.11
C GLN A 206 31.15 64.37 -61.88
N LEU A 207 32.23 63.75 -62.31
CA LEU A 207 33.56 64.36 -62.36
C LEU A 207 33.67 65.27 -63.60
N PRO A 208 34.61 66.24 -63.62
CA PRO A 208 34.83 67.12 -64.77
C PRO A 208 35.19 66.40 -66.09
N ASN A 209 35.57 65.13 -66.05
CA ASN A 209 35.84 64.26 -67.19
C ASN A 209 34.60 63.49 -67.70
N GLY A 210 33.43 63.68 -67.09
CA GLY A 210 32.16 63.04 -67.48
C GLY A 210 31.88 61.67 -66.84
N GLU A 211 32.79 61.15 -66.00
CA GLU A 211 32.60 59.88 -65.30
C GLU A 211 31.84 60.06 -63.97
N TYR A 212 31.01 59.10 -63.59
CA TYR A 212 30.27 59.13 -62.33
C TYR A 212 31.02 58.38 -61.23
N THR A 213 31.11 58.97 -60.04
CA THR A 213 31.72 58.33 -58.85
C THR A 213 30.88 58.56 -57.60
N THR A 214 30.84 57.56 -56.71
CA THR A 214 30.26 57.67 -55.36
C THR A 214 31.30 58.08 -54.31
N ALA A 215 32.58 58.19 -54.68
CA ALA A 215 33.62 58.61 -53.76
C ALA A 215 33.47 60.10 -53.41
N GLU A 216 33.44 60.42 -52.12
CA GLU A 216 33.49 61.81 -51.66
C GLU A 216 34.86 62.42 -51.98
N ALA A 217 34.87 63.68 -52.45
CA ALA A 217 36.10 64.42 -52.68
C ALA A 217 36.89 64.56 -51.36
N ARG A 218 38.20 64.30 -51.42
CA ARG A 218 39.07 64.43 -50.24
C ARG A 218 39.13 65.90 -49.80
N PRO A 219 39.03 66.22 -48.51
CA PRO A 219 39.17 67.60 -48.03
C PRO A 219 40.51 68.24 -48.40
N ASN A 220 41.56 67.43 -48.59
CA ASN A 220 42.90 67.84 -49.00
C ASN A 220 43.17 67.64 -50.50
N ALA A 221 42.13 67.63 -51.35
CA ALA A 221 42.33 67.52 -52.80
C ALA A 221 43.21 68.68 -53.31
N TYR A 222 44.27 68.34 -54.06
CA TYR A 222 45.26 69.30 -54.57
C TYR A 222 44.61 70.32 -55.52
N ILE A 223 43.55 69.92 -56.23
CA ILE A 223 42.71 70.79 -57.07
C ILE A 223 41.32 70.88 -56.41
N PRO A 224 40.95 72.01 -55.79
CA PRO A 224 39.66 72.17 -55.13
C PRO A 224 38.55 72.45 -56.15
N LEU A 225 37.44 71.72 -56.05
CA LEU A 225 36.26 71.87 -56.94
C LEU A 225 35.59 73.26 -56.88
N ASN A 226 35.85 74.04 -55.83
CA ASN A 226 35.13 75.28 -55.51
C ASN A 226 35.93 76.55 -55.86
N ALA A 227 37.11 76.43 -56.48
CA ALA A 227 37.96 77.57 -56.81
C ALA A 227 37.70 78.06 -58.25
N GLN A 228 37.73 79.38 -58.46
CA GLN A 228 37.53 80.01 -59.78
C GLN A 228 38.59 79.63 -60.83
N LEU A 229 39.74 79.09 -60.40
CA LEU A 229 40.83 78.64 -61.28
C LEU A 229 41.29 77.24 -60.85
N PRO A 230 41.58 76.33 -61.81
CA PRO A 230 42.02 74.96 -61.54
C PRO A 230 43.52 74.92 -61.17
N LEU A 231 43.93 75.76 -60.22
CA LEU A 231 45.31 75.84 -59.76
C LEU A 231 45.50 74.98 -58.51
N PRO A 232 46.62 74.26 -58.42
CA PRO A 232 46.86 73.46 -57.25
C PRO A 232 47.10 74.28 -55.98
N LYS A 233 46.44 73.93 -54.88
CA LYS A 233 46.66 74.58 -53.58
C LYS A 233 47.71 73.83 -52.77
N PRO A 234 48.87 74.44 -52.45
CA PRO A 234 49.80 73.88 -51.50
C PRO A 234 49.22 74.00 -50.09
N TYR A 235 49.02 72.86 -49.43
CA TYR A 235 48.65 72.83 -48.02
C TYR A 235 49.93 72.94 -47.18
N GLY A 236 50.01 73.93 -46.28
CA GLY A 236 51.12 74.06 -45.34
C GLY A 236 51.08 72.98 -44.24
N ALA A 237 51.82 73.18 -43.15
CA ALA A 237 51.92 72.23 -42.03
C ALA A 237 50.57 71.83 -41.37
N GLN A 238 49.49 72.59 -41.63
CA GLN A 238 48.14 72.34 -41.12
C GLN A 238 47.15 72.07 -42.26
N ALA A 239 47.22 70.89 -42.88
CA ALA A 239 46.30 70.49 -43.93
C ALA A 239 44.92 70.07 -43.36
N PRO A 240 43.79 70.47 -43.99
CA PRO A 240 42.48 70.01 -43.57
C PRO A 240 42.36 68.49 -43.79
N PHE A 241 42.00 67.76 -42.73
CA PHE A 241 41.82 66.31 -42.77
C PHE A 241 40.35 65.96 -42.55
N LYS A 242 39.90 64.84 -43.14
CA LYS A 242 38.58 64.28 -42.82
C LYS A 242 38.71 63.46 -41.53
N PRO A 243 37.98 63.78 -40.45
CA PRO A 243 37.98 62.92 -39.28
C PRO A 243 37.48 61.52 -39.66
N SER A 244 38.10 60.48 -39.10
CA SER A 244 37.63 59.11 -39.29
C SER A 244 36.22 58.99 -38.74
N GLN A 245 35.32 58.33 -39.48
CA GLN A 245 34.00 58.07 -38.94
C GLN A 245 34.14 57.18 -37.70
N PRO A 246 33.43 57.48 -36.61
CA PRO A 246 33.46 56.65 -35.42
C PRO A 246 33.05 55.23 -35.81
N GLY A 247 33.90 54.25 -35.51
CA GLY A 247 33.67 52.86 -35.89
C GLY A 247 32.38 52.32 -35.25
N THR A 248 31.77 51.30 -35.88
CA THR A 248 30.52 50.67 -35.42
C THR A 248 30.56 50.26 -33.94
N ASN A 249 31.73 49.86 -33.44
CA ASN A 249 31.94 49.46 -32.04
C ASN A 249 31.82 50.61 -31.02
N MET A 250 31.85 51.88 -31.43
CA MET A 250 31.71 53.01 -30.50
C MET A 250 30.29 53.16 -29.92
N ARG A 251 29.29 52.46 -30.46
CA ARG A 251 27.90 52.48 -29.95
C ARG A 251 27.75 51.91 -28.52
N HIS A 252 28.72 51.11 -28.07
CA HIS A 252 28.72 50.48 -26.75
C HIS A 252 29.59 51.21 -25.71
N PHE A 253 30.34 52.24 -26.12
CA PHE A 253 31.14 53.05 -25.18
C PHE A 253 30.24 54.10 -24.49
N ARG A 254 30.08 53.99 -23.17
CA ARG A 254 29.38 54.99 -22.34
C ARG A 254 30.43 55.80 -21.57
N LYS A 255 30.34 57.13 -21.60
CA LYS A 255 31.23 58.00 -20.80
C LYS A 255 30.89 57.80 -19.31
N PRO A 256 31.87 57.54 -18.43
CA PRO A 256 31.58 57.41 -17.00
C PRO A 256 31.15 58.76 -16.42
N GLU A 257 30.15 58.75 -15.54
CA GLU A 257 29.71 59.94 -14.82
C GLU A 257 30.73 60.30 -13.74
N LEU A 258 31.24 61.54 -13.77
CA LEU A 258 32.16 62.06 -12.78
C LEU A 258 31.37 62.37 -11.49
N LYS A 259 31.69 61.70 -10.38
CA LYS A 259 31.10 62.02 -9.07
C LYS A 259 31.55 63.42 -8.65
N SER A 260 30.63 64.25 -8.19
CA SER A 260 30.94 65.57 -7.63
C SER A 260 31.77 65.42 -6.36
N ILE A 261 32.87 66.15 -6.29
CA ILE A 261 33.69 66.26 -5.07
C ILE A 261 32.95 67.21 -4.13
N GLU A 262 32.53 66.71 -2.97
CA GLU A 262 31.96 67.54 -1.91
C GLU A 262 33.10 68.36 -1.28
N ILE A 263 32.95 69.69 -1.22
CA ILE A 263 33.84 70.64 -0.53
C ILE A 263 33.16 71.05 0.76
#